data_AF-A0A7W1U2S3-F1
#
_entry.id   AF-A0A7W1U2S3-F1
#
_cell.length_a   1.000
_cell.length_b   1.000
_cell.length_c   1.000
_cell.angle_alpha   90.00
_cell.angle_beta   90.00
_cell.angle_gamma   90.00
#
_symmetry.space_group_name_H-M   'P 1'
#
loop_
_entity.id
_entity.type
_entity.pdbx_description
1 polymer ?
#
loop_
_entity_poly.entity_id
_entity_poly.type
_entity_poly.pdbx_seq_one_letter_code
_entity_poly.pdbx_strand_id
1 'polypeptide(L)'
;MADELRASLTGFTNFARSLRGDEKSEAQTFLDHFFRALGHAGAIEAGATFEFRVAKKPGSAQLELVVGGGGDPARPKGGKKFADLLWPDRVLIEMKSRGANLEKHYDQAFDYWTHIVPKRPPYVILCNFDEFWIYDFLMETRTRSW
;
A
#
# COMPACT_ATOMS: atom_id res chain seq x y z
N MET A 1 -17.12 -17.56 11.49
CA MET A 1 -16.37 -16.99 10.34
C MET A 1 -16.90 -15.62 9.91
N ALA A 2 -18.11 -15.48 9.34
CA ALA A 2 -18.62 -14.17 8.90
C ALA A 2 -18.86 -13.19 10.06
N ASP A 3 -19.37 -13.68 11.20
CA ASP A 3 -19.61 -12.85 12.38
C ASP A 3 -18.32 -12.41 13.07
N GLU A 4 -17.31 -13.28 13.10
CA GLU A 4 -15.98 -12.96 13.63
C GLU A 4 -15.29 -11.88 12.80
N LEU A 5 -15.35 -11.99 11.47
CA LEU A 5 -14.83 -10.96 10.56
C LEU A 5 -15.58 -9.63 10.70
N ARG A 6 -16.91 -9.66 10.88
CA ARG A 6 -17.68 -8.45 11.13
C ARG A 6 -17.27 -7.80 12.46
N ALA A 7 -17.07 -8.59 13.51
CA ALA A 7 -16.65 -8.11 14.82
C ALA A 7 -15.25 -7.49 14.76
N SER A 8 -14.29 -8.15 14.09
CA SER A 8 -12.93 -7.63 13.94
C SER A 8 -12.89 -6.33 13.13
N LEU A 9 -13.63 -6.25 12.02
CA LEU A 9 -13.77 -5.01 11.23
C LEU A 9 -14.46 -3.90 12.01
N THR A 10 -15.44 -4.23 12.86
CA THR A 10 -16.05 -3.24 13.76
C THR A 10 -15.04 -2.73 14.78
N GLY A 11 -14.22 -3.62 15.35
CA GLY A 11 -13.11 -3.23 16.23
C GLY A 11 -12.11 -2.31 15.53
N PHE A 12 -11.76 -2.62 14.28
CA PHE A 12 -10.88 -1.79 13.46
C PHE A 12 -11.48 -0.41 13.17
N THR A 13 -12.76 -0.32 12.78
CA THR A 13 -13.39 0.98 12.51
C THR A 13 -13.44 1.87 13.76
N ASN A 14 -13.67 1.28 14.94
CA ASN A 14 -13.59 2.00 16.21
C ASN A 14 -12.17 2.49 16.51
N PHE A 15 -11.16 1.64 16.30
CA PHE A 15 -9.76 2.02 16.43
C PHE A 15 -9.39 3.15 15.44
N ALA A 16 -9.73 3.01 14.16
CA ALA A 16 -9.50 4.00 13.13
C ALA A 16 -10.07 5.37 13.50
N ARG A 17 -11.28 5.41 14.07
CA ARG A 17 -11.92 6.66 14.54
C ARG A 17 -11.21 7.33 15.70
N SER A 18 -10.42 6.58 16.49
CA SER A 18 -9.64 7.15 17.61
C SER A 18 -8.36 7.86 17.14
N LEU A 19 -7.91 7.59 15.92
CA LEU A 19 -6.72 8.21 15.34
C LEU A 19 -7.01 9.63 14.86
N ARG A 20 -6.01 10.52 14.95
CA ARG A 20 -6.10 11.87 14.38
C ARG A 20 -6.13 11.82 12.85
N GLY A 21 -5.49 10.80 12.27
CA GLY A 21 -5.35 10.61 10.84
C GLY A 21 -4.17 11.38 10.26
N ASP A 22 -3.04 11.37 10.98
CA ASP A 22 -1.78 11.91 10.47
C ASP A 22 -1.07 10.89 9.57
N GLU A 23 -0.94 11.21 8.29
CA GLU A 23 -0.34 10.33 7.26
C GLU A 23 1.06 9.84 7.63
N LYS A 24 1.87 10.65 8.29
CA LYS A 24 3.28 10.34 8.54
C LYS A 24 3.49 9.46 9.77
N SER A 25 2.70 9.69 10.82
CA SER A 25 2.92 9.06 12.12
C SER A 25 1.93 7.94 12.45
N GLU A 26 0.75 7.91 11.81
CA GLU A 26 -0.32 6.97 12.18
C GLU A 26 -0.66 5.97 11.07
N ALA A 27 -0.17 6.14 9.84
CA ALA A 27 -0.48 5.27 8.70
C ALA A 27 -0.05 3.81 8.90
N GLN A 28 1.18 3.54 9.35
CA GLN A 28 1.66 2.17 9.54
C GLN A 28 0.82 1.42 10.60
N THR A 29 0.54 2.07 11.73
CA THR A 29 -0.29 1.49 12.80
C THR A 29 -1.73 1.25 12.33
N PHE A 30 -2.30 2.19 11.56
CA PHE A 30 -3.63 2.00 10.95
C PHE A 30 -3.67 0.76 10.06
N LEU A 31 -2.70 0.63 9.15
CA LEU A 31 -2.62 -0.49 8.22
C LEU A 31 -2.35 -1.81 8.95
N ASP A 32 -1.50 -1.84 9.98
CA ASP A 32 -1.26 -3.04 10.76
C ASP A 32 -2.56 -3.55 11.44
N HIS A 33 -3.33 -2.64 12.03
CA HIS A 33 -4.65 -2.97 12.59
C HIS A 33 -5.66 -3.40 11.52
N PHE A 34 -5.59 -2.83 10.31
CA PHE A 34 -6.42 -3.27 9.19
C PHE A 34 -6.12 -4.73 8.81
N PHE A 35 -4.85 -5.11 8.67
CA PHE A 35 -4.44 -6.48 8.39
C PHE A 35 -4.86 -7.44 9.52
N ARG A 36 -4.73 -7.02 10.78
CA ARG A 36 -5.21 -7.79 11.93
C ARG A 36 -6.71 -8.04 11.89
N ALA A 37 -7.49 -7.02 11.51
CA ALA A 37 -8.94 -7.16 11.37
C ALA A 37 -9.33 -8.14 10.26
N LEU A 38 -8.50 -8.27 9.22
CA LEU A 38 -8.65 -9.27 8.16
C LEU A 38 -8.19 -10.68 8.57
N GLY A 39 -7.69 -10.86 9.80
CA GLY A 39 -7.30 -12.15 10.35
C GLY A 39 -5.80 -12.48 10.23
N HIS A 40 -4.96 -11.52 9.84
CA HIS A 40 -3.51 -11.67 9.88
C HIS A 40 -2.93 -11.32 11.26
N ALA A 41 -1.70 -11.74 11.57
CA ALA A 41 -1.02 -11.30 12.80
C ALA A 41 -0.58 -9.81 12.73
N GLY A 42 -0.37 -9.31 11.52
CA GLY A 42 0.03 -7.95 11.20
C GLY A 42 0.33 -7.85 9.70
N ALA A 43 0.64 -6.64 9.24
CA ALA A 43 0.92 -6.40 7.82
C ALA A 43 2.20 -7.12 7.36
N ILE A 44 3.25 -7.06 8.17
CA ILE A 44 4.56 -7.69 7.86
C ILE A 44 4.41 -9.21 7.86
N GLU A 45 3.69 -9.78 8.83
CA GLU A 45 3.43 -11.21 8.94
C GLU A 45 2.56 -11.74 7.79
N ALA A 46 1.75 -10.88 7.17
CA ALA A 46 1.01 -11.19 5.95
C ALA A 46 1.88 -11.14 4.68
N GLY A 47 3.14 -10.71 4.79
CA GLY A 47 4.07 -10.51 3.68
C GLY A 47 3.94 -9.16 3.00
N ALA A 48 3.25 -8.19 3.62
CA ALA A 48 3.25 -6.81 3.14
C ALA A 48 4.50 -6.05 3.61
N THR A 49 4.80 -4.98 2.91
CA THR A 49 5.97 -4.13 3.11
C THR A 49 5.54 -2.69 3.26
N PHE A 50 5.98 -2.03 4.33
CA PHE A 50 5.81 -0.58 4.50
C PHE A 50 6.89 0.21 3.75
N GLU A 51 6.56 1.47 3.42
CA GLU A 51 7.47 2.43 2.78
C GLU A 51 8.19 1.81 1.56
N PHE A 52 7.41 1.17 0.70
CA PHE A 52 7.92 0.47 -0.46
C PHE A 52 8.56 1.46 -1.43
N ARG A 53 9.84 1.26 -1.75
CA ARG A 53 10.58 2.15 -2.65
C ARG A 53 10.21 1.89 -4.10
N VAL A 54 9.56 2.88 -4.70
CA VAL A 54 9.20 2.84 -6.11
C VAL A 54 10.35 3.42 -6.93
N ALA A 55 10.75 2.68 -7.97
CA ALA A 55 11.82 3.11 -8.87
C ALA A 55 11.33 4.30 -9.72
N LYS A 56 12.19 5.28 -9.98
CA LYS A 56 11.80 6.54 -10.66
C LYS A 56 11.61 6.39 -12.18
N LYS A 57 12.17 5.34 -12.78
CA LYS A 57 12.04 5.06 -14.22
C LYS A 57 11.34 3.72 -14.42
N PRO A 58 10.35 3.63 -15.31
CA PRO A 58 9.76 2.33 -15.66
C PRO A 58 10.86 1.40 -16.15
N GLY A 59 10.91 0.17 -15.61
CA GLY A 59 11.93 -0.82 -15.97
C GLY A 59 13.29 -0.67 -15.26
N SER A 60 13.47 0.29 -14.35
CA SER A 60 14.60 0.27 -13.42
C SER A 60 14.36 -0.75 -12.30
N ALA A 61 15.43 -1.39 -11.81
CA ALA A 61 15.33 -2.38 -10.74
C ALA A 61 14.59 -1.78 -9.53
N GLN A 62 13.62 -2.51 -8.99
CA GLN A 62 13.02 -2.18 -7.70
C GLN A 62 14.16 -2.00 -6.69
N LEU A 63 14.17 -0.85 -6.03
CA LEU A 63 15.12 -0.61 -4.95
C LEU A 63 14.65 -1.47 -3.79
N GLU A 64 15.28 -2.63 -3.60
CA GLU A 64 15.03 -3.50 -2.45
C GLU A 64 14.98 -2.64 -1.17
N LEU A 65 14.05 -3.03 -0.29
CA LEU A 65 14.00 -2.55 1.07
C LEU A 65 15.39 -2.70 1.66
N VAL A 66 16.03 -1.59 1.98
CA VAL A 66 17.25 -1.66 2.78
C VAL A 66 16.77 -2.04 4.18
N VAL A 67 16.72 -3.34 4.45
CA VAL A 67 16.82 -3.88 5.80
C VAL A 67 18.18 -3.41 6.31
N GLY A 68 18.18 -2.70 7.44
CA GLY A 68 19.36 -2.02 7.96
C GLY A 68 20.60 -2.93 8.02
N GLY A 69 21.67 -2.50 7.34
CA GLY A 69 22.97 -3.16 7.34
C GLY A 69 23.91 -2.44 6.38
N GLY A 70 25.05 -1.97 6.88
CA GLY A 70 25.89 -0.95 6.26
C GLY A 70 26.63 -1.35 4.98
N GLY A 71 26.95 -0.32 4.19
CA GLY A 71 27.76 -0.39 2.97
C GLY A 71 27.08 0.35 1.83
N ASP A 72 27.61 1.51 1.43
CA ASP A 72 27.09 2.40 0.37
C ASP A 72 26.86 1.63 -0.94
N PRO A 73 25.61 1.35 -1.36
CA PRO A 73 25.33 1.06 -2.76
C PRO A 73 25.12 2.43 -3.41
N ALA A 74 26.01 2.81 -4.33
CA ALA A 74 26.02 4.07 -5.08
C ALA A 74 24.63 4.75 -5.11
N ARG A 75 24.44 5.74 -4.23
CA ARG A 75 23.17 6.44 -4.03
C ARG A 75 22.64 6.88 -5.41
N PRO A 76 21.51 6.33 -5.90
CA PRO A 76 20.97 6.72 -7.19
C PRO A 76 20.77 8.24 -7.18
N LYS A 77 21.35 8.96 -8.13
CA LYS A 77 21.15 10.42 -8.27
C LYS A 77 19.71 10.67 -8.77
N GLY A 78 18.77 10.69 -7.82
CA GLY A 78 17.36 10.97 -8.07
C GLY A 78 16.54 10.79 -6.79
N GLY A 79 15.63 11.72 -6.51
CA GLY A 79 14.76 11.66 -5.32
C GLY A 79 13.99 10.32 -5.24
N LYS A 80 13.88 9.79 -4.01
CA LYS A 80 13.21 8.53 -3.71
C LYS A 80 11.71 8.80 -3.56
N LYS A 81 10.85 8.04 -4.26
CA LYS A 81 9.40 8.01 -4.00
C LYS A 81 9.07 6.72 -3.25
N PHE A 82 8.16 6.81 -2.29
CA PHE A 82 7.78 5.71 -1.43
C PHE A 82 6.26 5.57 -1.51
N ALA A 83 5.79 4.34 -1.67
CA ALA A 83 4.40 4.01 -1.41
C ALA A 83 4.25 3.54 0.04
N ASP A 84 3.11 3.82 0.67
CA ASP A 84 2.94 3.53 2.10
C ASP A 84 2.98 2.04 2.40
N LEU A 85 2.31 1.21 1.58
CA LEU A 85 2.36 -0.25 1.71
C LEU A 85 2.24 -0.97 0.37
N LEU A 86 3.05 -2.00 0.17
CA LEU A 86 2.90 -2.98 -0.92
C LEU A 86 2.66 -4.37 -0.32
N TRP A 87 1.56 -5.01 -0.70
CA TRP A 87 1.35 -6.44 -0.52
C TRP A 87 1.53 -7.14 -1.87
N PRO A 88 2.65 -7.84 -2.10
CA PRO A 88 2.98 -8.43 -3.40
C PRO A 88 1.86 -9.30 -3.96
N ASP A 89 1.66 -9.22 -5.29
CA ASP A 89 0.64 -9.95 -6.04
C ASP A 89 -0.82 -9.66 -5.62
N ARG A 90 -1.06 -8.70 -4.70
CA ARG A 90 -2.38 -8.39 -4.16
C ARG A 90 -2.74 -6.92 -4.25
N VAL A 91 -2.04 -6.03 -3.54
CA VAL A 91 -2.46 -4.63 -3.43
C VAL A 91 -1.30 -3.67 -3.16
N LEU A 92 -1.35 -2.49 -3.79
CA LEU A 92 -0.61 -1.30 -3.40
C LEU A 92 -1.54 -0.38 -2.62
N ILE A 93 -1.13 0.11 -1.46
CA ILE A 93 -1.91 1.05 -0.65
C ILE A 93 -1.12 2.35 -0.49
N GLU A 94 -1.78 3.46 -0.81
CA GLU A 94 -1.30 4.82 -0.54
C GLU A 94 -2.24 5.48 0.50
N MET A 95 -1.65 5.98 1.57
CA MET A 95 -2.32 6.65 2.67
C MET A 95 -2.25 8.16 2.49
N LYS A 96 -3.34 8.84 2.82
CA LYS A 96 -3.43 10.29 2.91
C LYS A 96 -3.88 10.70 4.30
N SER A 97 -3.55 11.93 4.71
CA SER A 97 -4.10 12.48 5.95
C SER A 97 -5.62 12.49 5.92
N ARG A 98 -6.25 12.35 7.09
CA ARG A 98 -7.71 12.40 7.22
C ARG A 98 -8.30 13.69 6.65
N GLY A 99 -9.41 13.54 5.94
CA GLY A 99 -10.08 14.65 5.25
C GLY A 99 -9.40 15.08 3.94
N ALA A 100 -8.28 14.47 3.54
CA ALA A 100 -7.71 14.69 2.22
C ALA A 100 -8.67 14.20 1.13
N ASN A 101 -8.79 14.97 0.05
CA ASN A 101 -9.56 14.56 -1.13
C ASN A 101 -8.75 13.52 -1.94
N LEU A 102 -9.20 12.27 -1.89
CA LEU A 102 -8.55 11.12 -2.52
C LEU A 102 -8.51 11.21 -4.06
N GLU A 103 -9.48 11.87 -4.70
CA GLU A 103 -9.54 12.02 -6.16
C GLU A 103 -8.25 12.65 -6.72
N LYS A 104 -7.68 13.61 -5.99
CA LYS A 104 -6.44 14.32 -6.39
C LYS A 104 -5.19 13.44 -6.35
N HIS A 105 -5.29 12.24 -5.77
CA HIS A 105 -4.17 11.33 -5.56
C HIS A 105 -4.19 10.11 -6.49
N TYR A 106 -5.22 10.00 -7.35
CA TYR A 106 -5.31 8.92 -8.34
C TYR A 106 -4.07 8.85 -9.24
N ASP A 107 -3.68 9.97 -9.85
CA ASP A 107 -2.55 10.01 -10.78
C ASP A 107 -1.22 9.61 -10.11
N GLN A 108 -1.05 9.98 -8.85
CA GLN A 108 0.13 9.60 -8.06
C GLN A 108 0.17 8.09 -7.81
N ALA A 109 -0.93 7.50 -7.36
CA ALA A 109 -1.00 6.07 -7.09
C ALA A 109 -0.90 5.23 -8.38
N PHE A 110 -1.47 5.72 -9.48
CA PHE A 110 -1.29 5.14 -10.81
C PHE A 110 0.17 5.22 -11.27
N ASP A 111 0.84 6.38 -11.14
CA ASP A 111 2.27 6.53 -11.42
C ASP A 111 3.08 5.48 -10.64
N TYR A 112 2.82 5.30 -9.34
CA TYR A 112 3.53 4.32 -8.52
C TYR A 112 3.32 2.89 -9.00
N TRP A 113 2.07 2.54 -9.29
CA TRP A 113 1.71 1.21 -9.79
C TRP A 113 2.41 0.87 -11.11
N THR A 114 2.51 1.81 -12.06
CA THR A 114 3.18 1.55 -13.36
C THR A 114 4.66 1.22 -13.23
N HIS A 115 5.31 1.71 -12.17
CA HIS A 115 6.72 1.51 -11.86
C HIS A 115 7.01 0.19 -11.11
N ILE A 116 5.98 -0.47 -10.58
CA ILE A 116 6.12 -1.80 -9.98
C ILE A 116 6.25 -2.79 -11.15
N VAL A 117 7.39 -3.44 -11.27
CA VAL A 117 7.68 -4.46 -12.30
C VAL A 117 8.62 -5.51 -11.71
N PRO A 118 8.57 -6.77 -12.16
CA PRO A 118 7.73 -7.31 -13.23
C PRO A 118 6.30 -7.67 -12.78
N LYS A 119 6.05 -7.77 -11.48
CA LYS A 119 4.77 -8.23 -10.92
C LYS A 119 4.01 -7.07 -10.28
N ARG A 120 3.06 -6.51 -11.03
CA ARG A 120 2.15 -5.47 -10.53
C ARG A 120 1.03 -6.09 -9.69
N PRO A 121 0.67 -5.50 -8.54
CA PRO A 121 -0.53 -5.93 -7.82
C PRO A 121 -1.79 -5.62 -8.64
N PRO A 122 -2.83 -6.46 -8.59
CA PRO A 122 -4.11 -6.19 -9.26
C PRO A 122 -4.80 -4.93 -8.77
N TYR A 123 -4.69 -4.67 -7.47
CA TYR A 123 -5.44 -3.60 -6.83
C TYR A 123 -4.54 -2.46 -6.38
N VAL A 124 -5.10 -1.26 -6.44
CA VAL A 124 -4.55 -0.07 -5.80
C VAL A 124 -5.61 0.51 -4.88
N ILE A 125 -5.22 0.85 -3.65
CA ILE A 125 -6.10 1.46 -2.66
C ILE A 125 -5.56 2.84 -2.31
N LEU A 126 -6.43 3.84 -2.40
CA LEU A 126 -6.24 5.13 -1.74
C LEU A 126 -7.03 5.12 -0.43
N CYS A 127 -6.42 5.55 0.66
CA CYS A 127 -7.09 5.61 1.95
C CYS A 127 -6.75 6.89 2.71
N ASN A 128 -7.75 7.56 3.29
CA ASN A 128 -7.58 8.74 4.14
C ASN A 128 -8.05 8.50 5.58
N PHE A 129 -7.86 7.29 6.11
CA PHE A 129 -8.36 6.81 7.41
C PHE A 129 -9.88 6.64 7.53
N ASP A 130 -10.67 7.37 6.75
CA ASP A 130 -12.14 7.30 6.76
C ASP A 130 -12.72 6.57 5.55
N GLU A 131 -12.06 6.72 4.40
CA GLU A 131 -12.51 6.16 3.13
C GLU A 131 -11.46 5.18 2.59
N PHE A 132 -11.93 4.14 1.92
CA PHE A 132 -11.13 3.27 1.08
C PHE A 132 -11.65 3.38 -0.35
N TRP A 133 -10.82 3.89 -1.25
CA TRP A 133 -11.09 3.91 -2.69
C TRP A 133 -10.27 2.81 -3.33
N ILE A 134 -10.95 1.79 -3.84
CA ILE A 134 -10.33 0.58 -4.36
C ILE A 134 -10.43 0.59 -5.89
N TYR A 135 -9.30 0.50 -6.55
CA TYR A 135 -9.20 0.42 -7.99
C TYR A 135 -8.68 -0.96 -8.42
N ASP A 136 -9.30 -1.51 -9.46
CA ASP A 136 -8.80 -2.68 -10.18
C ASP A 136 -8.03 -2.20 -11.42
N PHE A 137 -6.70 -2.28 -11.38
CA PHE A 137 -5.81 -1.83 -12.45
C PHE A 137 -5.35 -2.95 -13.38
N LEU A 138 -5.62 -4.21 -13.04
CA LEU A 138 -5.32 -5.35 -13.91
C LEU A 138 -6.49 -5.79 -14.80
N MET A 139 -7.56 -4.98 -14.90
CA MET A 139 -8.64 -5.17 -15.89
C MET A 139 -8.19 -4.96 -17.35
N GLU A 140 -7.17 -5.70 -17.80
CA GLU A 140 -7.00 -6.11 -19.19
C GLU A 140 -6.06 -7.33 -19.27
N THR A 141 -6.54 -8.51 -18.84
CA THR A 141 -5.94 -9.77 -19.28
C THR A 141 -6.87 -10.41 -20.32
N ARG A 142 -6.79 -9.95 -21.58
CA ARG A 142 -7.32 -10.74 -22.70
C ARG A 142 -6.46 -11.99 -22.84
N THR A 143 -6.94 -13.11 -22.35
CA THR A 143 -6.45 -14.40 -22.81
C THR A 143 -6.98 -14.60 -24.22
N ARG A 144 -6.15 -14.30 -25.23
CA ARG A 144 -6.32 -14.93 -26.54
C ARG A 144 -5.78 -16.35 -26.43
N SER A 145 -6.67 -17.28 -26.12
CA SER A 145 -6.49 -18.68 -26.48
C SER A 145 -6.85 -18.80 -27.96
N TRP A 146 -5.98 -19.48 -28.73
CA TRP A 146 -6.15 -19.75 -30.15
C TRP A 146 -7.50 -20.38 -30.49
#